data_AF-A0A8E2F655-F1
#
_entry.id   AF-A0A8E2F655-F1
#
_cell.length_a   1.000
_cell.length_b   1.000
_cell.length_c   1.000
_cell.angle_alpha   90.00
_cell.angle_beta   90.00
_cell.angle_gamma   90.00
#
_symmetry.space_group_name_H-M   'P 1'
#
loop_
_entity.id
_entity.type
_entity.pdbx_description
1 polymer ?
#
loop_
_entity_poly.entity_id
_entity_poly.type
_entity_poly.pdbx_seq_one_letter_code
_entity_poly.pdbx_strand_id
1 'polypeptide(L)'
;MSGGSSLNPTGEASHGRDAEALTEQLQDERVLPTEEKTSALHKVPDTIPKTFPLLAGGDGAGAPPSGTQETAGALGKGLQFANAFVLLFQFLVCVVPIFGGWLADARLGHYKVVAYGVWFLHVGFWDWQFLFFQQQMQFLTLLGLFKPNIAPAIVDQYRHQQPYTKILKSGEKVVVDPETTIQRIMLVFCGLINVGCFFAITTTYAEKRVGYWLAFLLLGIVYFFVLLLLIFMRNRLITMPLDALELRNVFKIILVAIKQNKARFWGAGFCYVTAYELAYARSPKSMRGLVTALLLFSNALLSALSLAITPGITDPYLVWVWAVPAVALFVQTCFFHWRYRHMNDDEFMS
;
A
#
# COMPACT_ATOMS: atom_id res chain seq x y z
N MET A 1 7.57 46.71 85.33
CA MET A 1 7.98 47.91 84.56
C MET A 1 7.46 47.68 83.13
N SER A 2 6.21 48.04 82.84
CA SER A 2 5.75 49.35 82.31
C SER A 2 6.09 49.59 80.83
N GLY A 3 5.04 49.71 79.99
CA GLY A 3 5.01 50.34 78.65
C GLY A 3 5.36 49.39 77.49
N GLY A 4 4.67 49.32 76.34
CA GLY A 4 3.55 50.08 75.78
C GLY A 4 3.45 49.80 74.26
N SER A 5 2.26 49.48 73.78
CA SER A 5 1.69 49.41 72.41
C SER A 5 2.45 50.01 71.21
N SER A 6 2.52 49.26 70.08
CA SER A 6 1.86 49.66 68.81
C SER A 6 1.71 48.50 67.79
N LEU A 7 0.48 48.32 67.31
CA LEU A 7 0.13 47.55 66.11
C LEU A 7 0.41 48.40 64.87
N ASN A 8 0.93 47.81 63.78
CA ASN A 8 0.77 48.38 62.44
C ASN A 8 0.61 47.26 61.38
N PRO A 9 -0.42 47.30 60.51
CA PRO A 9 -0.72 46.25 59.54
C PRO A 9 -0.31 46.67 58.11
N THR A 10 0.58 45.94 57.44
CA THR A 10 0.77 46.09 55.98
C THR A 10 1.35 44.80 55.39
N GLY A 11 0.47 43.88 55.00
CA GLY A 11 0.80 42.71 54.20
C GLY A 11 -0.14 42.62 53.02
N GLU A 12 -0.08 43.57 52.07
CA GLU A 12 -0.94 43.53 50.87
C GLU A 12 -0.48 44.41 49.68
N ALA A 13 0.77 44.90 49.64
CA ALA A 13 1.23 45.86 48.63
C ALA A 13 2.39 45.38 47.71
N SER A 14 2.68 44.08 47.68
CA SER A 14 3.74 43.51 46.82
C SER A 14 3.23 42.65 45.66
N HIS A 15 1.93 42.36 45.56
CA HIS A 15 1.41 41.45 44.51
C HIS A 15 0.82 42.17 43.28
N GLY A 16 0.66 43.50 43.33
CA GLY A 16 0.13 44.29 42.21
C GLY A 16 1.18 44.76 41.19
N ARG A 17 2.44 44.93 41.61
CA ARG A 17 3.53 45.41 40.74
C ARG A 17 4.01 44.37 39.73
N ASP A 18 3.88 43.09 40.06
CA ASP A 18 4.32 41.99 39.20
C ASP A 18 3.33 41.71 38.06
N ALA A 19 2.03 41.99 38.28
CA ALA A 19 1.00 41.89 37.26
C ALA A 19 1.08 43.04 36.24
N GLU A 20 1.45 44.24 36.68
CA GLU A 20 1.63 45.42 35.82
C GLU A 20 2.85 45.25 34.91
N ALA A 21 3.96 44.71 35.44
CA ALA A 21 5.14 44.36 34.65
C ALA A 21 4.88 43.24 33.61
N LEU A 22 4.04 42.26 33.92
CA LEU A 22 3.63 41.23 32.96
C LEU A 22 2.73 41.79 31.86
N THR A 23 1.92 42.81 32.17
CA THR A 23 1.02 43.43 31.20
C THR A 23 1.80 44.33 30.23
N GLU A 24 2.85 45.01 30.71
CA GLU A 24 3.76 45.80 29.88
C GLU A 24 4.59 44.92 28.93
N GLN A 25 5.01 43.72 29.37
CA GLN A 25 5.69 42.75 28.48
C GLN A 25 4.78 42.14 27.40
N LEU A 26 3.49 41.94 27.70
CA LEU A 26 2.52 41.40 26.72
C LEU A 26 2.06 42.43 25.69
N GLN A 27 2.30 43.72 25.92
CA GLN A 27 1.97 44.80 24.98
C GLN A 27 3.08 45.08 23.96
N ASP A 28 4.35 44.76 24.28
CA ASP A 28 5.49 44.88 23.37
C ASP A 28 5.49 43.78 22.28
N GLU A 29 4.89 42.61 22.57
CA GLU A 29 4.82 41.49 21.62
C GLU A 29 3.75 41.67 20.52
N ARG A 30 2.91 42.73 20.59
CA ARG A 30 1.82 43.01 19.63
C ARG A 30 2.15 44.07 18.57
N VAL A 31 3.42 44.44 18.39
CA VAL A 31 3.85 45.31 17.30
C VAL A 31 4.04 44.49 16.02
N LEU A 32 3.19 44.76 15.01
CA LEU A 32 3.31 44.24 13.64
C LEU A 32 4.75 44.47 13.12
N PRO A 33 5.38 43.49 12.45
CA PRO A 33 6.79 43.61 12.07
C PRO A 33 6.99 44.74 11.06
N THR A 34 7.79 45.75 11.47
CA THR A 34 8.28 46.87 10.67
C THR A 34 9.00 46.38 9.40
N GLU A 35 8.92 47.17 8.31
CA GLU A 35 9.38 46.84 6.95
C GLU A 35 10.82 46.30 6.81
N GLU A 36 11.65 46.45 7.84
CA GLU A 36 12.99 45.88 7.92
C GLU A 36 12.97 44.32 7.97
N LYS A 37 11.93 43.72 8.58
CA LYS A 37 11.75 42.24 8.62
C LYS A 37 11.23 41.67 7.30
N THR A 38 10.53 42.44 6.49
CA THR A 38 10.11 42.03 5.13
C THR A 38 11.25 42.02 4.13
N SER A 39 12.27 42.86 4.32
CA SER A 39 13.45 42.86 3.44
C SER A 39 14.43 41.71 3.74
N ALA A 40 14.35 41.11 4.94
CA ALA A 40 15.08 39.89 5.28
C ALA A 40 14.45 38.61 4.68
N LEU A 41 13.16 38.65 4.32
CA LEU A 41 12.43 37.53 3.70
C LEU A 41 12.69 37.38 2.19
N HIS A 42 13.38 38.34 1.57
CA HIS A 42 13.73 38.32 0.14
C HIS A 42 15.19 37.95 -0.14
N LYS A 43 15.92 37.44 0.85
CA LYS A 43 17.17 36.70 0.59
C LYS A 43 16.82 35.24 0.33
N VAL A 44 16.61 34.92 -0.94
CA VAL A 44 16.76 33.53 -1.40
C VAL A 44 18.19 33.12 -1.05
N PRO A 45 18.43 32.13 -0.17
CA PRO A 45 19.78 31.69 0.09
C PRO A 45 20.38 31.14 -1.21
N ASP A 46 21.51 31.71 -1.65
CA ASP A 46 22.26 31.30 -2.85
C ASP A 46 22.83 29.86 -2.76
N THR A 47 22.51 29.15 -1.69
CA THR A 47 22.67 27.72 -1.55
C THR A 47 21.30 27.09 -1.37
N ILE A 48 20.84 26.38 -2.41
CA ILE A 48 19.82 25.34 -2.23
C ILE A 48 20.32 24.48 -1.06
N PRO A 49 19.60 24.39 0.08
CA PRO A 49 20.03 23.54 1.16
C PRO A 49 20.13 22.12 0.60
N LYS A 50 21.36 21.60 0.48
CA LYS A 50 21.65 20.25 -0.01
C LYS A 50 21.15 19.16 0.94
N THR A 51 20.35 19.53 1.94
CA THR A 51 19.93 18.68 3.04
C THR A 51 18.49 19.06 3.37
N PHE A 52 17.59 18.09 3.19
CA PHE A 52 16.20 18.20 3.67
C PHE A 52 16.21 18.53 5.17
N PRO A 53 15.27 19.32 5.68
CA PRO A 53 15.18 19.60 7.11
C PRO A 53 14.83 18.30 7.85
N LEU A 54 15.88 17.61 8.32
CA LEU A 54 15.79 16.43 9.14
C LEU A 54 15.30 16.82 10.54
N LEU A 55 14.61 15.91 11.22
CA LEU A 55 14.10 16.12 12.58
C LEU A 55 15.21 16.64 13.50
N ALA A 56 14.97 17.76 14.19
CA ALA A 56 15.95 18.35 15.09
C ALA A 56 16.24 17.38 16.25
N GLY A 57 17.51 16.97 16.40
CA GLY A 57 17.93 15.97 17.40
C GLY A 57 17.80 14.51 16.96
N GLY A 58 17.41 14.25 15.70
CA GLY A 58 17.45 12.93 15.08
C GLY A 58 18.85 12.52 14.60
N ASP A 59 18.97 11.32 14.05
CA ASP A 59 20.23 10.71 13.61
C ASP A 59 20.83 11.30 12.31
N GLY A 60 20.14 12.26 11.69
CA GLY A 60 20.53 12.84 10.40
C GLY A 60 20.25 11.94 9.18
N ALA A 61 19.69 10.74 9.38
CA ALA A 61 19.27 9.80 8.34
C ALA A 61 17.74 9.63 8.26
N GLY A 62 17.01 10.42 9.05
CA GLY A 62 15.55 10.53 9.06
C GLY A 62 14.87 9.80 10.21
N ALA A 63 15.63 9.20 11.14
CA ALA A 63 15.09 8.67 12.38
C ALA A 63 14.84 9.79 13.41
N PRO A 64 13.73 9.73 14.16
CA PRO A 64 13.46 10.66 15.25
C PRO A 64 14.46 10.47 16.41
N PRO A 65 14.55 11.46 17.33
CA PRO A 65 15.37 11.32 18.53
C PRO A 65 15.01 10.05 19.31
N SER A 66 16.02 9.36 19.85
CA SER A 66 15.80 8.10 20.58
C SER A 66 14.88 8.32 21.80
N GLY A 67 13.84 7.48 21.91
CA GLY A 67 12.88 7.53 23.02
C GLY A 67 11.64 8.40 22.77
N THR A 68 11.54 9.08 21.62
CA THR A 68 10.32 9.82 21.26
C THR A 68 9.30 8.93 20.54
N GLN A 69 8.02 9.34 20.58
CA GLN A 69 6.94 8.71 19.80
C GLN A 69 6.70 9.43 18.46
N GLU A 70 7.68 10.22 18.01
CA GLU A 70 7.60 10.86 16.71
C GLU A 70 7.71 9.83 15.59
N THR A 71 7.05 10.12 14.48
CA THR A 71 7.09 9.29 13.28
C THR A 71 8.35 9.63 12.48
N ALA A 72 9.02 8.62 11.92
CA ALA A 72 10.10 8.84 10.98
C ALA A 72 9.59 9.69 9.79
N GLY A 73 10.35 10.72 9.42
CA GLY A 73 9.93 11.66 8.38
C GLY A 73 11.00 12.70 8.07
N ALA A 74 11.44 12.76 6.81
CA ALA A 74 12.44 13.73 6.36
C ALA A 74 11.83 14.98 5.69
N LEU A 75 10.53 14.96 5.38
CA LEU A 75 9.87 16.00 4.59
C LEU A 75 9.16 17.07 5.42
N GLY A 76 8.88 16.82 6.71
CA GLY A 76 8.21 17.79 7.60
C GLY A 76 6.81 18.23 7.17
N LYS A 77 6.18 17.56 6.20
CA LYS A 77 4.87 17.94 5.60
C LYS A 77 3.64 17.42 6.36
N GLY A 78 3.84 16.73 7.47
CA GLY A 78 2.76 16.17 8.29
C GLY A 78 2.11 14.90 7.72
N LEU A 79 1.23 14.28 8.53
CA LEU A 79 0.61 12.99 8.24
C LEU A 79 -0.39 13.04 7.08
N GLN A 80 -1.17 14.11 6.96
CA GLN A 80 -2.18 14.24 5.92
C GLN A 80 -1.56 14.27 4.51
N PHE A 81 -0.47 15.01 4.33
CA PHE A 81 0.28 15.06 3.08
C PHE A 81 0.93 13.71 2.77
N ALA A 82 1.58 13.09 3.76
CA ALA A 82 2.19 11.76 3.60
C ALA A 82 1.14 10.70 3.19
N ASN A 83 -0.02 10.69 3.82
CA ASN A 83 -1.11 9.78 3.50
C ASN A 83 -1.67 10.02 2.09
N ALA A 84 -1.86 11.28 1.69
CA ALA A 84 -2.30 11.62 0.34
C ALA A 84 -1.31 11.10 -0.73
N PHE A 85 0.00 11.23 -0.48
CA PHE A 85 1.04 10.68 -1.37
C PHE A 85 1.00 9.16 -1.44
N VAL A 86 0.86 8.47 -0.29
CA VAL A 86 0.72 7.00 -0.27
C VAL A 86 -0.50 6.55 -1.09
N LEU A 87 -1.65 7.22 -0.93
CA LEU A 87 -2.87 6.89 -1.67
C LEU A 87 -2.74 7.19 -3.17
N LEU A 88 -2.09 8.30 -3.54
CA LEU A 88 -1.78 8.62 -4.93
C LEU A 88 -0.87 7.56 -5.56
N PHE A 89 0.19 7.17 -4.86
CA PHE A 89 1.09 6.12 -5.35
C PHE A 89 0.38 4.77 -5.43
N GLN A 90 -0.46 4.43 -4.46
CA GLN A 90 -1.27 3.23 -4.49
C GLN A 90 -2.23 3.20 -5.68
N PHE A 91 -2.87 4.33 -6.02
CA PHE A 91 -3.69 4.47 -7.21
C PHE A 91 -2.89 4.15 -8.48
N LEU A 92 -1.73 4.78 -8.64
CA LEU A 92 -0.88 4.60 -9.83
C LEU A 92 -0.37 3.15 -9.94
N VAL A 93 0.09 2.54 -8.83
CA VAL A 93 0.51 1.12 -8.78
C VAL A 93 -0.63 0.15 -9.10
N CYS A 94 -1.89 0.53 -8.90
CA CYS A 94 -3.04 -0.32 -9.23
C CYS A 94 -3.56 -0.12 -10.66
N VAL A 95 -3.19 0.98 -11.35
CA VAL A 95 -3.53 1.22 -12.76
C VAL A 95 -2.51 0.58 -13.72
N VAL A 96 -1.22 0.73 -13.45
CA VAL A 96 -0.13 0.18 -14.28
C VAL A 96 -0.22 -1.34 -14.51
N PRO A 97 -0.71 -2.18 -13.57
CA PRO A 97 -0.96 -3.59 -13.80
C PRO A 97 -1.75 -3.93 -15.05
N ILE A 98 -2.68 -3.06 -15.49
CA ILE A 98 -3.43 -3.28 -16.74
C ILE A 98 -2.47 -3.42 -17.92
N PHE A 99 -1.49 -2.53 -17.99
CA PHE A 99 -0.45 -2.59 -19.00
C PHE A 99 0.46 -3.80 -18.80
N GLY A 100 0.84 -4.13 -17.56
CA GLY A 100 1.70 -5.28 -17.27
C GLY A 100 1.07 -6.63 -17.61
N GLY A 101 -0.21 -6.81 -17.31
CA GLY A 101 -0.99 -7.99 -17.70
C GLY A 101 -1.16 -8.07 -19.21
N TRP A 102 -1.55 -6.96 -19.84
CA TRP A 102 -1.63 -6.87 -21.31
C TRP A 102 -0.31 -7.22 -21.99
N LEU A 103 0.82 -6.69 -21.51
CA LEU A 103 2.13 -6.90 -22.10
C LEU A 103 2.57 -8.37 -22.01
N ALA A 104 2.23 -9.04 -20.91
CA ALA A 104 2.51 -10.47 -20.72
C ALA A 104 1.67 -11.32 -21.65
N ASP A 105 0.37 -11.07 -21.71
CA ASP A 105 -0.60 -11.83 -22.49
C ASP A 105 -0.43 -11.59 -24.01
N ALA A 106 -0.04 -10.38 -24.42
CA ALA A 106 0.03 -9.99 -25.82
C ALA A 106 1.36 -10.31 -26.52
N ARG A 107 2.50 -10.19 -25.82
CA ARG A 107 3.82 -10.12 -26.49
C ARG A 107 4.97 -10.88 -25.83
N LEU A 108 5.08 -10.84 -24.50
CA LEU A 108 6.32 -11.27 -23.82
C LEU A 108 6.19 -12.58 -23.02
N GLY A 109 4.99 -12.92 -22.56
CA GLY A 109 4.75 -14.01 -21.61
C GLY A 109 5.07 -13.59 -20.17
N HIS A 110 4.38 -14.20 -19.21
CA HIS A 110 4.41 -13.79 -17.80
C HIS A 110 5.81 -13.78 -17.20
N TYR A 111 6.61 -14.83 -17.42
CA TYR A 111 7.96 -14.92 -16.88
C TYR A 111 8.87 -13.76 -17.33
N LYS A 112 8.87 -13.43 -18.63
CA LYS A 112 9.74 -12.36 -19.16
C LYS A 112 9.33 -11.00 -18.61
N VAL A 113 8.03 -10.71 -18.50
CA VAL A 113 7.55 -9.47 -17.91
C VAL A 113 7.94 -9.35 -16.44
N VAL A 114 7.83 -10.44 -15.67
CA VAL A 114 8.31 -10.49 -14.27
C VAL A 114 9.81 -10.26 -14.19
N ALA A 115 10.60 -10.95 -15.01
CA ALA A 115 12.06 -10.82 -15.03
C ALA A 115 12.51 -9.40 -15.43
N TYR A 116 11.92 -8.80 -16.46
CA TYR A 116 12.22 -7.41 -16.84
C TYR A 116 11.81 -6.44 -15.73
N GLY A 117 10.62 -6.59 -15.14
CA GLY A 117 10.16 -5.75 -14.04
C GLY A 117 11.13 -5.76 -12.85
N VAL A 118 11.55 -6.95 -12.41
CA VAL A 118 12.52 -7.10 -11.32
C VAL A 118 13.89 -6.54 -11.70
N TRP A 119 14.37 -6.78 -12.92
CA TRP A 119 15.66 -6.26 -13.38
C TRP A 119 15.70 -4.73 -13.41
N PHE A 120 14.68 -4.08 -13.96
CA PHE A 120 14.61 -2.62 -13.97
C PHE A 120 14.52 -2.02 -12.54
N LEU A 121 13.81 -2.68 -11.62
CA LEU A 121 13.76 -2.27 -10.21
C LEU A 121 15.14 -2.31 -9.55
N HIS A 122 15.97 -3.29 -9.89
CA HIS A 122 17.34 -3.37 -9.38
C HIS A 122 18.22 -2.28 -9.92
N VAL A 123 18.21 -2.09 -11.24
CA VAL A 123 19.06 -1.08 -11.88
C VAL A 123 18.74 0.29 -11.29
N GLY A 124 17.46 0.63 -11.17
CA GLY A 124 17.02 1.89 -10.55
C GLY A 124 17.31 2.01 -9.05
N PHE A 125 17.61 0.92 -8.34
CA PHE A 125 18.05 0.97 -6.95
C PHE A 125 19.54 1.35 -6.81
N TRP A 126 20.38 0.88 -7.74
CA TRP A 126 21.83 1.11 -7.70
C TRP A 126 22.28 2.40 -8.39
N ASP A 127 21.39 3.05 -9.14
CA ASP A 127 21.56 4.41 -9.64
C ASP A 127 21.45 5.42 -8.47
N TRP A 128 22.49 5.49 -7.64
CA TRP A 128 22.60 6.36 -6.45
C TRP A 128 22.49 7.87 -6.76
N GLN A 129 22.58 8.27 -8.02
CA GLN A 129 22.75 9.67 -8.43
C GLN A 129 21.45 10.37 -8.85
N PHE A 130 20.30 9.70 -8.84
CA PHE A 130 19.05 10.28 -9.34
C PHE A 130 18.04 10.58 -8.22
N LEU A 131 17.69 11.86 -8.15
CA LEU A 131 16.74 12.52 -7.25
C LEU A 131 15.57 11.63 -6.81
N PHE A 132 15.28 11.69 -5.50
CA PHE A 132 14.17 11.10 -4.76
C PHE A 132 12.79 11.20 -5.45
N PHE A 133 12.60 12.11 -6.41
CA PHE A 133 11.37 12.30 -7.18
C PHE A 133 11.28 11.44 -8.47
N GLN A 134 12.40 11.15 -9.14
CA GLN A 134 12.39 10.32 -10.36
C GLN A 134 12.37 8.81 -10.03
N GLN A 135 12.96 8.42 -8.90
CA GLN A 135 12.95 7.03 -8.41
C GLN A 135 11.52 6.54 -8.10
N GLN A 136 10.62 7.45 -7.68
CA GLN A 136 9.20 7.13 -7.42
C GLN A 136 8.43 6.76 -8.71
N MET A 137 8.70 7.44 -9.83
CA MET A 137 8.07 7.14 -11.12
C MET A 137 8.53 5.80 -11.70
N GLN A 138 9.79 5.41 -11.47
CA GLN A 138 10.30 4.09 -11.83
C GLN A 138 9.66 2.98 -10.96
N PHE A 139 9.48 3.22 -9.65
CA PHE A 139 8.77 2.30 -8.76
C PHE A 139 7.31 2.06 -9.19
N LEU A 140 6.61 3.13 -9.58
CA LEU A 140 5.22 3.08 -10.05
C LEU A 140 5.04 2.24 -11.32
N THR A 141 5.96 2.37 -12.27
CA THR A 141 5.84 1.74 -13.59
C THR A 141 6.21 0.25 -13.54
N LEU A 142 7.04 -0.18 -12.58
CA LEU A 142 7.64 -1.51 -12.56
C LEU A 142 7.00 -2.47 -11.54
N LEU A 143 6.46 -1.97 -10.41
CA LEU A 143 5.58 -2.77 -9.54
C LEU A 143 4.34 -3.26 -10.29
N GLY A 144 3.86 -2.46 -11.23
CA GLY A 144 2.73 -2.83 -12.10
C GLY A 144 3.04 -3.94 -13.09
N LEU A 145 4.31 -4.19 -13.46
CA LEU A 145 4.67 -5.33 -14.32
C LEU A 145 4.77 -6.63 -13.53
N PHE A 146 5.25 -6.55 -12.29
CA PHE A 146 5.47 -7.69 -11.41
C PHE A 146 4.13 -8.26 -10.90
N LYS A 147 3.31 -7.41 -10.26
CA LYS A 147 2.10 -7.84 -9.53
C LYS A 147 1.12 -8.72 -10.31
N PRO A 148 0.68 -8.36 -11.53
CA PRO A 148 -0.35 -9.13 -12.21
C PRO A 148 0.16 -10.46 -12.78
N ASN A 149 1.48 -10.68 -12.83
CA ASN A 149 2.09 -11.72 -13.65
C ASN A 149 2.74 -12.88 -12.87
N ILE A 150 3.05 -12.72 -11.58
CA ILE A 150 3.70 -13.78 -10.78
C ILE A 150 2.78 -14.97 -10.57
N ALA A 151 1.55 -14.71 -10.13
CA ALA A 151 0.58 -15.77 -9.88
C ALA A 151 0.27 -16.57 -11.16
N PRO A 152 -0.01 -15.92 -12.31
CA PRO A 152 -0.05 -16.62 -13.61
C PRO A 152 1.21 -17.45 -13.89
N ALA A 153 2.40 -16.88 -13.70
CA ALA A 153 3.65 -17.60 -13.97
C ALA A 153 3.82 -18.88 -13.13
N ILE A 154 3.30 -18.91 -11.90
CA ILE A 154 3.27 -20.09 -11.02
C ILE A 154 2.23 -21.10 -11.50
N VAL A 155 0.99 -20.65 -11.76
CA VAL A 155 -0.10 -21.53 -12.21
C VAL A 155 0.24 -22.18 -13.56
N ASP A 156 0.93 -21.45 -14.43
CA ASP A 156 1.34 -21.95 -15.74
C ASP A 156 2.32 -23.12 -15.67
N GLN A 157 2.95 -23.35 -14.51
CA GLN A 157 3.78 -24.55 -14.32
C GLN A 157 2.92 -25.82 -14.17
N TYR A 158 1.63 -25.70 -13.84
CA TYR A 158 0.71 -26.83 -13.71
C TYR A 158 0.13 -27.26 -15.07
N ARG A 159 0.66 -28.38 -15.59
CA ARG A 159 0.34 -28.89 -16.94
C ARG A 159 -0.95 -29.73 -17.02
N HIS A 160 -1.41 -30.30 -15.91
CA HIS A 160 -2.52 -31.24 -15.92
C HIS A 160 -3.83 -30.44 -15.88
N GLN A 161 -4.54 -30.39 -17.00
CA GLN A 161 -5.65 -29.45 -17.21
C GLN A 161 -6.99 -30.16 -17.38
N GLN A 162 -6.97 -31.49 -17.43
CA GLN A 162 -8.17 -32.32 -17.51
C GLN A 162 -8.25 -33.17 -16.25
N PRO A 163 -9.46 -33.46 -15.74
CA PRO A 163 -9.64 -34.41 -14.67
C PRO A 163 -8.98 -35.74 -15.05
N TYR A 164 -8.07 -36.21 -14.19
CA TYR A 164 -7.36 -37.46 -14.43
C TYR A 164 -7.42 -38.33 -13.19
N THR A 165 -7.51 -39.64 -13.38
CA THR A 165 -7.53 -40.58 -12.27
C THR A 165 -6.12 -40.95 -11.86
N LYS A 166 -5.78 -40.76 -10.58
CA LYS A 166 -4.53 -41.22 -9.99
C LYS A 166 -4.84 -42.31 -8.96
N ILE A 167 -4.05 -43.38 -8.99
CA ILE A 167 -4.08 -44.40 -7.94
C ILE A 167 -3.16 -43.92 -6.81
N LEU A 168 -3.71 -43.75 -5.61
CA LEU A 168 -2.93 -43.38 -4.42
C LEU A 168 -2.06 -44.54 -3.95
N LYS A 169 -1.08 -44.23 -3.08
CA LYS A 169 -0.28 -45.27 -2.40
C LYS A 169 -1.15 -46.22 -1.56
N SER A 170 -2.36 -45.79 -1.19
CA SER A 170 -3.39 -46.59 -0.52
C SER A 170 -4.12 -47.57 -1.44
N GLY A 171 -3.93 -47.50 -2.77
CA GLY A 171 -4.66 -48.30 -3.76
C GLY A 171 -5.98 -47.69 -4.23
N GLU A 172 -6.44 -46.58 -3.63
CA GLU A 172 -7.67 -45.90 -4.03
C GLU A 172 -7.49 -45.13 -5.35
N LYS A 173 -8.47 -45.24 -6.25
CA LYS A 173 -8.52 -44.49 -7.52
C LYS A 173 -9.28 -43.19 -7.29
N VAL A 174 -8.55 -42.07 -7.23
CA VAL A 174 -9.13 -40.74 -7.02
C VAL A 174 -9.06 -39.94 -8.31
N VAL A 175 -10.18 -39.31 -8.66
CA VAL A 175 -10.24 -38.32 -9.75
C VAL A 175 -9.64 -37.03 -9.20
N VAL A 176 -8.53 -36.60 -9.78
CA VAL A 176 -7.89 -35.33 -9.43
C VAL A 176 -8.47 -34.27 -10.36
N ASP A 177 -9.15 -33.29 -9.77
CA ASP A 177 -9.63 -32.11 -10.47
C ASP A 177 -8.53 -31.01 -10.51
N PRO A 178 -8.10 -30.57 -11.70
CA PRO A 178 -7.15 -29.47 -11.88
C PRO A 178 -7.54 -28.19 -11.17
N GLU A 179 -8.84 -27.85 -11.12
CA GLU A 179 -9.28 -26.58 -10.54
C GLU A 179 -8.95 -26.51 -9.04
N THR A 180 -9.29 -27.56 -8.28
CA THR A 180 -8.97 -27.67 -6.85
C THR A 180 -7.46 -27.68 -6.58
N THR A 181 -6.66 -28.24 -7.50
CA THR A 181 -5.19 -28.27 -7.36
C THR A 181 -4.60 -26.87 -7.58
N ILE A 182 -5.04 -26.16 -8.63
CA ILE A 182 -4.64 -24.77 -8.89
C ILE A 182 -5.03 -23.89 -7.71
N GLN A 183 -6.25 -24.05 -7.18
CA GLN A 183 -6.71 -23.32 -6.01
C GLN A 183 -5.80 -23.56 -4.80
N ARG A 184 -5.42 -24.82 -4.52
CA ARG A 184 -4.48 -25.14 -3.44
C ARG A 184 -3.11 -24.48 -3.64
N ILE A 185 -2.57 -24.47 -4.86
CA ILE A 185 -1.29 -23.80 -5.16
C ILE A 185 -1.40 -22.29 -4.88
N MET A 186 -2.50 -21.66 -5.28
CA MET A 186 -2.76 -20.24 -5.02
C MET A 186 -2.94 -19.94 -3.53
N LEU A 187 -3.64 -20.80 -2.78
CA LEU A 187 -3.77 -20.67 -1.33
C LEU A 187 -2.41 -20.72 -0.62
N VAL A 188 -1.53 -21.65 -1.02
CA VAL A 188 -0.16 -21.72 -0.48
C VAL A 188 0.64 -20.46 -0.85
N PHE A 189 0.51 -19.97 -2.08
CA PHE A 189 1.13 -18.73 -2.52
C PHE A 189 0.66 -17.53 -1.68
N CYS A 190 -0.64 -17.39 -1.46
CA CYS A 190 -1.21 -16.36 -0.58
C CYS A 190 -0.74 -16.51 0.87
N GLY A 191 -0.65 -17.75 1.38
CA GLY A 191 -0.10 -18.03 2.71
C GLY A 191 1.34 -17.53 2.85
N LEU A 192 2.19 -17.76 1.85
CA LEU A 192 3.58 -17.27 1.84
C LEU A 192 3.66 -15.75 1.75
N ILE A 193 2.76 -15.09 1.00
CA ILE A 193 2.69 -13.61 0.96
C ILE A 193 2.39 -13.05 2.35
N ASN A 194 1.41 -13.62 3.05
CA ASN A 194 1.04 -13.16 4.39
C ASN A 194 2.20 -13.30 5.38
N VAL A 195 2.99 -14.38 5.27
CA VAL A 195 4.23 -14.53 6.05
C VAL A 195 5.27 -13.47 5.62
N GLY A 196 5.40 -13.19 4.33
CA GLY A 196 6.27 -12.14 3.82
C GLY A 196 5.91 -10.74 4.33
N CYS A 197 4.63 -10.46 4.61
CA CYS A 197 4.19 -9.18 5.15
C CYS A 197 4.80 -8.84 6.53
N PHE A 198 5.27 -9.83 7.31
CA PHE A 198 6.00 -9.56 8.54
C PHE A 198 7.32 -8.80 8.29
N PHE A 199 7.88 -8.88 7.09
CA PHE A 199 9.06 -8.11 6.71
C PHE A 199 8.81 -6.59 6.72
N ALA A 200 7.57 -6.14 6.50
CA ALA A 200 7.20 -4.72 6.59
C ALA A 200 7.38 -4.18 8.02
N ILE A 201 7.18 -5.01 9.04
CA ILE A 201 7.44 -4.63 10.43
C ILE A 201 8.94 -4.38 10.63
N THR A 202 9.79 -5.24 10.06
CA THR A 202 11.24 -5.07 10.11
C THR A 202 11.68 -3.76 9.45
N THR A 203 11.16 -3.43 8.27
CA THR A 203 11.53 -2.18 7.58
C THR A 203 11.04 -0.95 8.35
N THR A 204 9.83 -0.95 8.90
CA THR A 204 9.32 0.19 9.69
C THR A 204 10.12 0.43 10.97
N TYR A 205 10.57 -0.62 11.67
CA TYR A 205 11.45 -0.46 12.83
C TYR A 205 12.87 -0.04 12.42
N ALA A 206 13.37 -0.48 11.27
CA ALA A 206 14.65 -0.01 10.72
C ALA A 206 14.60 1.50 10.45
N GLU A 207 13.52 2.00 9.84
CA GLU A 207 13.29 3.43 9.62
C GLU A 207 13.26 4.21 10.93
N LYS A 208 12.51 3.70 11.93
CA LYS A 208 12.37 4.39 13.22
C LYS A 208 13.67 4.41 14.04
N ARG A 209 14.51 3.36 13.96
CA ARG A 209 15.66 3.19 14.87
C ARG A 209 17.02 3.54 14.26
N VAL A 210 17.17 3.43 12.94
CA VAL A 210 18.47 3.59 12.24
C VAL A 210 18.38 4.56 11.05
N GLY A 211 17.17 4.83 10.56
CA GLY A 211 16.93 5.75 9.45
C GLY A 211 16.65 5.05 8.13
N TYR A 212 16.32 5.85 7.11
CA TYR A 212 15.74 5.37 5.85
C TYR A 212 16.69 4.53 5.00
N TRP A 213 17.99 4.80 5.07
CA TRP A 213 18.99 4.08 4.26
C TRP A 213 18.98 2.57 4.53
N LEU A 214 18.83 2.15 5.79
CA LEU A 214 18.82 0.72 6.14
C LEU A 214 17.57 0.03 5.59
N ALA A 215 16.40 0.68 5.66
CA ALA A 215 15.16 0.13 5.15
C ALA A 215 15.20 -0.04 3.62
N PHE A 216 15.76 0.94 2.90
CA PHE A 216 15.96 0.81 1.46
C PHE A 216 16.99 -0.27 1.11
N LEU A 217 18.12 -0.35 1.83
CA LEU A 217 19.14 -1.38 1.61
C LEU A 217 18.61 -2.80 1.87
N LEU A 218 17.84 -3.00 2.94
CA LEU A 218 17.19 -4.28 3.23
C LEU A 218 16.31 -4.73 2.06
N LEU A 219 15.52 -3.80 1.50
CA LEU A 219 14.67 -4.10 0.36
C LEU A 219 15.49 -4.39 -0.91
N GLY A 220 16.55 -3.61 -1.16
CA GLY A 220 17.48 -3.82 -2.28
C GLY A 220 18.18 -5.18 -2.24
N ILE A 221 18.60 -5.65 -1.06
CA ILE A 221 19.20 -6.98 -0.89
C ILE A 221 18.18 -8.09 -1.19
N VAL A 222 16.96 -7.98 -0.68
CA VAL A 222 15.90 -8.98 -0.95
C VAL A 222 15.62 -9.06 -2.44
N TYR A 223 15.49 -7.92 -3.10
CA TYR A 223 15.35 -7.87 -4.54
C TYR A 223 16.54 -8.57 -5.21
N PHE A 224 17.79 -8.31 -4.78
CA PHE A 224 19.00 -8.92 -5.37
C PHE A 224 18.93 -10.44 -5.41
N PHE A 225 18.49 -11.05 -4.31
CA PHE A 225 18.27 -12.49 -4.27
C PHE A 225 17.14 -12.96 -5.18
N VAL A 226 16.06 -12.18 -5.33
CA VAL A 226 14.98 -12.49 -6.28
C VAL A 226 15.49 -12.45 -7.73
N LEU A 227 16.32 -11.48 -8.10
CA LEU A 227 16.90 -11.42 -9.45
C LEU A 227 17.78 -12.64 -9.73
N LEU A 228 18.65 -13.01 -8.78
CA LEU A 228 19.49 -14.21 -8.90
C LEU A 228 18.64 -15.48 -9.03
N LEU A 229 17.56 -15.59 -8.25
CA LEU A 229 16.62 -16.70 -8.30
C LEU A 229 15.94 -16.80 -9.67
N LEU A 230 15.46 -15.70 -10.23
CA LEU A 230 14.82 -15.69 -11.55
C LEU A 230 15.80 -16.11 -12.65
N ILE A 231 17.04 -15.59 -12.63
CA ILE A 231 18.08 -16.00 -13.59
C ILE A 231 18.35 -17.50 -13.49
N PHE A 232 18.44 -18.05 -12.28
CA PHE A 232 18.60 -19.48 -12.05
C PHE A 232 17.42 -20.30 -12.56
N MET A 233 16.19 -19.82 -12.34
CA MET A 233 14.97 -20.50 -12.77
C MET A 233 14.70 -20.40 -14.27
N ARG A 234 15.33 -19.45 -14.99
CA ARG A 234 15.09 -19.17 -16.42
C ARG A 234 15.01 -20.43 -17.29
N ASN A 235 15.92 -21.38 -17.06
CA ASN A 235 16.03 -22.59 -17.88
C ASN A 235 15.12 -23.73 -17.39
N ARG A 236 14.44 -23.56 -16.24
CA ARG A 236 13.58 -24.57 -15.60
C ARG A 236 12.09 -24.28 -15.76
N LEU A 237 11.72 -23.08 -16.22
CA LEU A 237 10.33 -22.64 -16.35
C LEU A 237 9.73 -23.05 -17.70
N ILE A 238 8.45 -23.43 -17.65
CA ILE A 238 7.65 -23.76 -18.81
C ILE A 238 7.00 -22.47 -19.31
N THR A 239 7.15 -22.17 -20.59
CA THR A 239 6.54 -20.99 -21.23
C THR A 239 5.29 -21.41 -22.01
N MET A 240 4.15 -20.76 -21.75
CA MET A 240 2.92 -20.99 -22.49
C MET A 240 2.89 -20.19 -23.81
N PRO A 241 2.18 -20.67 -24.85
CA PRO A 241 2.01 -19.93 -26.10
C PRO A 241 1.18 -18.66 -25.88
N LEU A 242 1.50 -17.60 -26.63
CA LEU A 242 0.79 -16.32 -26.58
C LEU A 242 -0.33 -16.29 -27.61
N ASP A 243 -1.56 -16.00 -27.19
CA ASP A 243 -2.73 -15.90 -28.08
C ASP A 243 -3.27 -14.46 -28.13
N ALA A 244 -2.65 -13.62 -28.97
CA ALA A 244 -3.01 -12.21 -29.13
C ALA A 244 -4.43 -11.96 -29.70
N LEU A 245 -5.08 -12.98 -30.27
CA LEU A 245 -6.41 -12.88 -30.89
C LEU A 245 -7.53 -12.73 -29.86
N GLU A 246 -7.43 -13.40 -28.71
CA GLU A 246 -8.44 -13.33 -27.64
C GLU A 246 -8.47 -11.95 -26.98
N LEU A 247 -7.30 -11.30 -26.93
CA LEU A 247 -7.09 -9.97 -26.38
C LEU A 247 -7.89 -8.87 -27.09
N ARG A 248 -8.13 -9.02 -28.41
CA ARG A 248 -8.96 -8.09 -29.19
C ARG A 248 -10.46 -8.22 -28.87
N ASN A 249 -10.87 -9.39 -28.39
CA ASN A 249 -12.27 -9.71 -28.09
C ASN A 249 -12.64 -9.45 -26.61
N VAL A 250 -11.69 -9.09 -25.75
CA VAL A 250 -11.89 -8.92 -24.30
C VAL A 250 -13.01 -7.94 -23.98
N PHE A 251 -13.00 -6.75 -24.58
CA PHE A 251 -14.06 -5.76 -24.36
C PHE A 251 -15.44 -6.28 -24.76
N LYS A 252 -15.51 -7.06 -25.85
CA LYS A 252 -16.75 -7.70 -26.29
C LYS A 252 -17.20 -8.78 -25.30
N ILE A 253 -16.27 -9.58 -24.78
CA ILE A 253 -16.54 -10.60 -23.77
C ILE A 253 -17.06 -9.97 -22.48
N ILE A 254 -16.40 -8.93 -21.96
CA ILE A 254 -16.83 -8.20 -20.77
C ILE A 254 -18.23 -7.60 -20.99
N LEU A 255 -18.46 -6.95 -22.13
CA LEU A 255 -19.75 -6.35 -22.44
C LEU A 255 -20.87 -7.40 -22.54
N VAL A 256 -20.59 -8.55 -23.18
CA VAL A 256 -21.53 -9.67 -23.26
C VAL A 256 -21.78 -10.28 -21.88
N ALA A 257 -20.75 -10.44 -21.05
CA ALA A 257 -20.87 -10.95 -19.69
C ALA A 257 -21.73 -10.03 -18.80
N ILE A 258 -21.53 -8.71 -18.88
CA ILE A 258 -22.36 -7.73 -18.15
C ILE A 258 -23.82 -7.82 -18.62
N LYS A 259 -24.05 -7.93 -19.94
CA LYS A 259 -25.37 -8.03 -20.54
C LYS A 259 -26.08 -9.35 -20.15
N GLN A 260 -25.36 -10.47 -20.13
CA GLN A 260 -25.88 -11.78 -19.73
C GLN A 260 -26.13 -11.87 -18.23
N ASN A 261 -25.26 -11.28 -17.41
CA ASN A 261 -25.42 -11.22 -15.96
C ASN A 261 -26.48 -10.19 -15.51
N LYS A 262 -27.17 -9.50 -16.44
CA LYS A 262 -28.19 -8.47 -16.16
C LYS A 262 -27.73 -7.42 -15.14
N ALA A 263 -26.43 -7.09 -15.12
CA ALA A 263 -25.82 -6.22 -14.10
C ALA A 263 -26.09 -6.65 -12.63
N ARG A 264 -26.30 -7.94 -12.37
CA ARG A 264 -26.46 -8.47 -11.02
C ARG A 264 -25.08 -8.63 -10.38
N PHE A 265 -24.62 -7.59 -9.71
CA PHE A 265 -23.30 -7.53 -9.06
C PHE A 265 -23.18 -8.37 -7.77
N TRP A 266 -24.30 -8.90 -7.25
CA TRP A 266 -24.40 -9.57 -5.95
C TRP A 266 -24.31 -11.12 -6.06
N GLY A 267 -23.28 -11.64 -6.72
CA GLY A 267 -23.00 -13.08 -6.90
C GLY A 267 -22.03 -13.65 -5.85
N ALA A 268 -21.78 -14.97 -5.89
CA ALA A 268 -21.08 -15.78 -4.87
C ALA A 268 -19.56 -15.50 -4.64
N GLY A 269 -19.06 -14.29 -4.92
CA GLY A 269 -17.66 -13.90 -4.73
C GLY A 269 -17.52 -12.72 -3.78
N PHE A 270 -17.71 -12.95 -2.47
CA PHE A 270 -17.76 -11.88 -1.47
C PHE A 270 -16.42 -11.56 -0.78
N CYS A 271 -15.33 -12.23 -1.15
CA CYS A 271 -14.01 -11.99 -0.57
C CYS A 271 -12.97 -11.77 -1.68
N TYR A 272 -12.14 -10.74 -1.52
CA TYR A 272 -11.08 -10.37 -2.47
C TYR A 272 -10.18 -11.56 -2.83
N VAL A 273 -9.78 -12.35 -1.82
CA VAL A 273 -8.92 -13.53 -1.99
C VAL A 273 -9.62 -14.61 -2.81
N THR A 274 -10.87 -14.92 -2.47
CA THR A 274 -11.68 -15.93 -3.19
C THR A 274 -11.99 -15.48 -4.62
N ALA A 275 -12.23 -14.19 -4.84
CA ALA A 275 -12.41 -13.63 -6.17
C ALA A 275 -11.14 -13.75 -7.01
N TYR A 276 -9.97 -13.54 -6.40
CA TYR A 276 -8.67 -13.71 -7.03
C TYR A 276 -8.43 -15.18 -7.45
N GLU A 277 -8.64 -16.12 -6.53
CA GLU A 277 -8.52 -17.58 -6.79
C GLU A 277 -9.47 -18.06 -7.87
N LEU A 278 -10.75 -17.67 -7.76
CA LEU A 278 -11.80 -18.08 -8.68
C LEU A 278 -11.55 -17.51 -10.08
N ALA A 279 -11.12 -16.25 -10.16
CA ALA A 279 -10.76 -15.64 -11.42
C ALA A 279 -9.63 -16.42 -12.10
N TYR A 280 -8.61 -16.87 -11.37
CA TYR A 280 -7.54 -17.68 -11.95
C TYR A 280 -7.96 -19.08 -12.38
N ALA A 281 -8.73 -19.77 -11.54
CA ALA A 281 -9.21 -21.11 -11.84
C ALA A 281 -10.05 -21.12 -13.13
N ARG A 282 -10.83 -20.05 -13.36
CA ARG A 282 -11.77 -19.95 -14.47
C ARG A 282 -11.28 -19.13 -15.67
N SER A 283 -10.14 -18.44 -15.55
CA SER A 283 -9.61 -17.61 -16.65
C SER A 283 -9.00 -18.48 -17.75
N PRO A 284 -9.25 -18.14 -19.03
CA PRO A 284 -8.54 -18.75 -20.14
C PRO A 284 -7.04 -18.46 -20.02
N LYS A 285 -6.23 -19.43 -20.42
CA LYS A 285 -4.76 -19.45 -20.18
C LYS A 285 -4.04 -18.21 -20.74
N SER A 286 -4.49 -17.78 -21.90
CA SER A 286 -4.03 -16.62 -22.68
C SER A 286 -4.26 -15.26 -22.01
N MET A 287 -5.16 -15.16 -21.02
CA MET A 287 -5.63 -13.87 -20.47
C MET A 287 -5.48 -13.75 -18.95
N ARG A 288 -4.75 -14.66 -18.31
CA ARG A 288 -4.63 -14.69 -16.85
C ARG A 288 -4.02 -13.42 -16.29
N GLY A 289 -3.04 -12.82 -16.98
CA GLY A 289 -2.39 -11.58 -16.56
C GLY A 289 -3.34 -10.40 -16.59
N LEU A 290 -4.12 -10.27 -17.67
CA LEU A 290 -5.08 -9.18 -17.84
C LEU A 290 -6.26 -9.30 -16.88
N VAL A 291 -6.80 -10.49 -16.64
CA VAL A 291 -7.87 -10.69 -15.65
C VAL A 291 -7.39 -10.30 -14.25
N THR A 292 -6.17 -10.69 -13.89
CA THR A 292 -5.53 -10.26 -12.64
C THR A 292 -5.40 -8.75 -12.54
N ALA A 293 -4.95 -8.12 -13.62
CA ALA A 293 -4.76 -6.69 -13.66
C ALA A 293 -6.06 -5.91 -13.50
N LEU A 294 -7.16 -6.42 -14.08
CA LEU A 294 -8.50 -5.86 -13.88
C LEU A 294 -8.97 -5.99 -12.42
N LEU A 295 -8.62 -7.08 -11.74
CA LEU A 295 -8.88 -7.22 -10.29
C LEU A 295 -8.08 -6.20 -9.46
N LEU A 296 -6.80 -5.99 -9.82
CA LEU A 296 -5.96 -4.97 -9.15
C LEU A 296 -6.47 -3.55 -9.41
N PHE A 297 -7.04 -3.28 -10.60
CA PHE A 297 -7.64 -1.99 -10.92
C PHE A 297 -8.80 -1.61 -9.99
N SER A 298 -9.55 -2.58 -9.46
CA SER A 298 -10.58 -2.30 -8.44
C SER A 298 -9.99 -1.62 -7.20
N ASN A 299 -8.74 -1.93 -6.83
CA ASN A 299 -8.05 -1.25 -5.72
C ASN A 299 -7.61 0.17 -6.07
N ALA A 300 -7.44 0.49 -7.36
CA ALA A 300 -7.20 1.86 -7.80
C ALA A 300 -8.44 2.72 -7.50
N LEU A 301 -9.64 2.24 -7.84
CA LEU A 301 -10.90 2.94 -7.56
C LEU A 301 -11.08 3.21 -6.05
N LEU A 302 -10.77 2.21 -5.21
CA LEU A 302 -10.79 2.38 -3.75
C LEU A 302 -9.78 3.42 -3.28
N SER A 303 -8.55 3.40 -3.81
CA SER A 303 -7.50 4.36 -3.42
C SER A 303 -7.86 5.80 -3.84
N ALA A 304 -8.50 5.96 -5.01
CA ALA A 304 -9.01 7.25 -5.47
C ALA A 304 -10.14 7.78 -4.58
N LEU A 305 -11.06 6.91 -4.16
CA LEU A 305 -12.11 7.28 -3.21
C LEU A 305 -11.51 7.69 -1.85
N SER A 306 -10.55 6.92 -1.33
CA SER A 306 -9.84 7.25 -0.09
C SER A 306 -9.08 8.57 -0.18
N LEU A 307 -8.49 8.87 -1.33
CA LEU A 307 -7.81 10.15 -1.57
C LEU A 307 -8.82 11.31 -1.53
N ALA A 308 -10.01 11.14 -2.10
CA ALA A 308 -11.07 12.15 -2.06
C ALA A 308 -11.59 12.43 -0.63
N ILE A 309 -11.52 11.42 0.26
CA ILE A 309 -11.93 11.55 1.68
C ILE A 309 -10.81 12.17 2.55
N THR A 310 -9.57 12.20 2.08
CA THR A 310 -8.39 12.64 2.85
C THR A 310 -8.48 14.07 3.44
N PRO A 311 -9.15 15.07 2.81
CA PRO A 311 -9.38 16.37 3.44
C PRO A 311 -10.20 16.31 4.74
N GLY A 312 -11.03 15.28 4.92
CA GLY A 312 -11.83 15.07 6.14
C GLY A 312 -11.05 14.47 7.31
N ILE A 313 -9.77 14.13 7.12
CA ILE A 313 -8.86 13.65 8.18
C ILE A 313 -8.28 14.86 8.92
N THR A 314 -9.16 15.68 9.50
CA THR A 314 -8.83 16.86 10.30
C THR A 314 -9.65 16.84 11.59
N ASP A 315 -9.09 17.34 12.69
CA ASP A 315 -9.86 17.51 13.93
C ASP A 315 -10.95 18.57 13.71
N PRO A 316 -12.21 18.37 14.16
CA PRO A 316 -12.75 17.27 14.99
C PRO A 316 -13.36 16.09 14.19
N TYR A 317 -13.32 16.11 12.86
CA TYR A 317 -13.96 15.11 11.99
C TYR A 317 -13.24 13.75 11.94
N LEU A 318 -12.03 13.67 12.51
CA LEU A 318 -11.20 12.46 12.53
C LEU A 318 -11.95 11.21 13.02
N VAL A 319 -12.81 11.34 14.04
CA VAL A 319 -13.62 10.22 14.57
C VAL A 319 -14.60 9.69 13.51
N TRP A 320 -15.21 10.58 12.73
CA TRP A 320 -16.22 10.22 11.73
C TRP A 320 -15.62 9.46 10.54
N VAL A 321 -14.35 9.72 10.20
CA VAL A 321 -13.63 8.98 9.15
C VAL A 321 -13.55 7.48 9.46
N TRP A 322 -13.49 7.11 10.74
CA TRP A 322 -13.46 5.70 11.17
C TRP A 322 -14.83 5.16 11.56
N ALA A 323 -15.68 5.99 12.17
CA ALA A 323 -17.00 5.58 12.62
C ALA A 323 -17.95 5.27 11.45
N VAL A 324 -17.94 6.08 10.38
CA VAL A 324 -18.84 5.89 9.22
C VAL A 324 -18.57 4.55 8.51
N PRO A 325 -17.32 4.19 8.14
CA PRO A 325 -17.03 2.87 7.59
C PRO A 325 -17.38 1.72 8.53
N ALA A 326 -17.14 1.88 9.84
CA ALA A 326 -17.48 0.84 10.82
C ALA A 326 -18.99 0.56 10.86
N VAL A 327 -19.82 1.60 10.89
CA VAL A 327 -21.29 1.47 10.84
C VAL A 327 -21.75 0.90 9.50
N ALA A 328 -21.17 1.36 8.38
CA ALA A 328 -21.50 0.85 7.06
C ALA A 328 -21.18 -0.64 6.92
N LEU A 329 -20.03 -1.09 7.44
CA LEU A 329 -19.64 -2.50 7.46
C LEU A 329 -20.57 -3.32 8.34
N PHE A 330 -20.96 -2.81 9.51
CA PHE A 330 -21.93 -3.48 10.37
C PHE A 330 -23.28 -3.69 9.67
N VAL A 331 -23.81 -2.63 9.03
CA VAL A 331 -25.05 -2.71 8.24
C VAL A 331 -24.89 -3.68 7.07
N GLN A 332 -23.76 -3.66 6.37
CA GLN A 332 -23.46 -4.59 5.29
C GLN A 332 -23.43 -6.04 5.79
N THR A 333 -22.84 -6.32 6.96
CA THR A 333 -22.83 -7.66 7.58
C THR A 333 -24.24 -8.12 7.95
N CYS A 334 -25.06 -7.24 8.55
CA CYS A 334 -26.46 -7.55 8.87
C CYS A 334 -27.28 -7.83 7.59
N PHE A 335 -27.11 -7.00 6.55
CA PHE A 335 -27.77 -7.18 5.27
C PHE A 335 -27.35 -8.49 4.59
N PHE A 336 -26.05 -8.79 4.60
CA PHE A 336 -25.51 -10.04 4.06
C PHE A 336 -26.09 -11.25 4.80
N HIS A 337 -26.05 -11.25 6.14
CA HIS A 337 -26.64 -12.33 6.93
C HIS A 337 -28.13 -12.52 6.63
N TRP A 338 -28.91 -11.43 6.61
CA TRP A 338 -30.33 -11.50 6.28
C TRP A 338 -30.60 -12.05 4.88
N ARG A 339 -29.82 -11.62 3.88
CA ARG A 339 -29.98 -12.02 2.49
C ARG A 339 -29.53 -13.45 2.22
N TYR A 340 -28.51 -13.93 2.91
CA TYR A 340 -27.84 -15.21 2.64
C TYR A 340 -28.07 -16.28 3.70
N ARG A 341 -28.86 -16.01 4.75
CA ARG A 341 -29.28 -17.02 5.74
C ARG A 341 -29.85 -18.30 5.12
N HIS A 342 -30.50 -18.18 3.96
CA HIS A 342 -31.08 -19.30 3.22
C HIS A 342 -30.05 -20.27 2.60
N MET A 343 -28.77 -19.91 2.50
CA MET A 343 -27.71 -20.79 1.98
C MET A 343 -27.00 -21.57 3.10
N ASN A 344 -27.29 -21.28 4.37
CA ASN A 344 -26.70 -22.01 5.50
C ASN A 344 -27.41 -23.35 5.77
N ASP A 345 -28.57 -23.57 5.16
CA ASP A 345 -29.39 -24.77 5.32
C ASP A 345 -29.03 -25.86 4.27
N ASP A 346 -28.11 -25.58 3.34
CA ASP A 346 -27.61 -26.56 2.38
C ASP A 346 -26.52 -27.41 3.07
N GLU A 347 -26.94 -28.52 3.70
CA GLU A 347 -26.02 -29.56 4.18
C GLU A 347 -25.14 -30.04 3.02
N PHE A 348 -23.84 -29.79 3.12
CA PHE A 348 -22.82 -30.34 2.21
C PHE A 348 -22.84 -31.86 2.33
N MET A 349 -23.54 -32.54 1.41
CA MET A 349 -23.41 -33.98 1.22
C MET A 349 -21.93 -34.30 0.97
N SER A 350 -21.37 -35.07 1.90
CA SER A 350 -19.97 -35.49 2.10
C SER A 350 -19.30 -36.12 0.89
#